data_AF-A0A9W8CXC6-F1
#
_entry.id   AF-A0A9W8CXC6-F1
#
_cell.length_a   1.000
_cell.length_b   1.000
_cell.length_c   1.000
_cell.angle_alpha   90.00
_cell.angle_beta   90.00
_cell.angle_gamma   90.00
#
_symmetry.space_group_name_H-M   'P 1'
#
loop_
_entity.id
_entity.type
_entity.pdbx_description
1 polymer ?
#
loop_
_entity_poly.entity_id
_entity_poly.type
_entity_poly.pdbx_seq_one_letter_code
_entity_poly.pdbx_strand_id
1 'polypeptide(L)'
;VLASEHPIPVPHDRPFTQLKYVAINGSNVRGYQLPQMCPERIEHLDIEGFPAEFSWAAFSAGSGNQAIEFPKLKSLRVVYVYPEPETVAISASPAIYRFLATTALSAARRLTLSLPRQYDVDASALAVVNGILSRAGAWKERELDVGGQALYFTPEDITCTGLTQLRVTALVDVDTMLEPISRLPRLAYLTLTDLILDDFQSDISIPESVEHDPVPPLDTAITRLSITMRELESCIVADLVVKYMLLRMPTLTALEGGAP
;
A
#
# COMPACT_ATOMS: atom_id res chain seq x y z
N VAL A 1 -13.05 22.03 34.68
CA VAL A 1 -13.02 22.05 33.20
C VAL A 1 -14.42 22.43 32.74
N LEU A 2 -14.59 23.65 32.22
CA LEU A 2 -15.88 24.10 31.70
C LEU A 2 -16.03 23.52 30.28
N ALA A 3 -16.83 22.47 30.14
CA ALA A 3 -17.24 21.98 28.83
C ALA A 3 -18.30 22.95 28.30
N SER A 4 -17.89 23.85 27.41
CA SER A 4 -18.84 24.63 26.61
C SER A 4 -19.41 23.70 25.54
N GLU A 5 -20.70 23.40 25.62
CA GLU A 5 -21.45 22.64 24.60
C GLU A 5 -21.83 23.51 23.38
N HIS A 6 -21.51 24.81 23.42
CA HIS A 6 -21.78 25.69 22.29
C HIS A 6 -20.78 25.43 21.16
N PRO A 7 -21.24 24.99 19.98
CA PRO A 7 -20.37 24.85 18.82
C PRO A 7 -19.76 26.22 18.51
N ILE A 8 -18.43 26.31 18.55
CA ILE A 8 -17.74 27.47 18.00
C ILE A 8 -17.85 27.33 16.48
N PRO A 9 -18.59 28.19 15.78
CA PRO A 9 -18.61 28.15 14.32
C PRO A 9 -17.19 28.46 13.84
N VAL A 10 -16.51 27.46 13.28
CA VAL A 10 -15.19 27.66 12.70
C VAL A 10 -15.41 28.15 11.27
N PRO A 11 -14.86 29.32 10.88
CA PRO A 11 -14.93 29.76 9.49
C PRO A 11 -14.27 28.70 8.61
N HIS A 12 -15.03 28.11 7.69
CA HIS A 12 -14.52 27.11 6.75
C HIS A 12 -13.47 27.68 5.80
N ASP A 13 -13.33 29.01 5.77
CA ASP A 13 -12.59 29.76 4.76
C ASP A 13 -11.11 29.95 5.12
N ARG A 14 -10.66 29.53 6.31
CA ARG A 14 -9.28 29.77 6.77
C ARG A 14 -8.70 28.52 7.42
N PRO A 15 -7.84 27.75 6.70
CA PRO A 15 -7.18 26.61 7.30
C PRO A 15 -6.22 27.05 8.41
N PHE A 16 -6.06 26.20 9.42
CA PHE A 16 -5.04 26.37 10.45
C PHE A 16 -3.65 26.07 9.85
N THR A 17 -2.92 27.11 9.48
CA THR A 17 -1.62 27.03 8.77
C THR A 17 -0.39 27.03 9.66
N GLN A 18 -0.53 27.04 10.99
CA GLN A 18 0.59 27.17 11.93
C GLN A 18 0.68 26.00 12.93
N LEU A 19 -0.24 25.04 12.88
CA LEU A 19 -0.28 23.95 13.85
C LEU A 19 0.90 22.99 13.61
N LYS A 20 1.59 22.68 14.71
CA LYS A 20 2.68 21.68 14.75
C LYS A 20 2.29 20.43 15.53
N TYR A 21 1.47 20.60 16.57
CA TYR A 21 0.99 19.53 17.43
C TYR A 21 -0.52 19.54 17.38
N VAL A 22 -1.09 18.45 16.90
CA VAL A 22 -2.53 18.29 16.73
C VAL A 22 -2.94 17.05 17.48
N ALA A 23 -3.81 17.23 18.48
CA ALA A 23 -4.44 16.14 19.21
C ALA A 23 -5.96 16.29 19.09
N ILE A 24 -6.62 15.28 18.54
CA ILE A 24 -8.05 15.29 18.25
C ILE A 24 -8.68 14.09 18.94
N ASN A 25 -9.65 14.33 19.82
CA ASN A 25 -10.42 13.28 20.48
C ASN A 25 -11.87 13.27 19.96
N GLY A 26 -12.14 12.31 19.08
CA GLY A 26 -13.39 12.02 18.40
C GLY A 26 -14.48 11.37 19.27
N SER A 27 -14.19 10.99 20.52
CA SER A 27 -15.07 10.10 21.31
C SER A 27 -16.48 10.67 21.54
N ASN A 28 -16.62 12.01 21.46
CA ASN A 28 -17.88 12.73 21.60
C ASN A 28 -18.26 13.54 20.35
N VAL A 29 -17.61 13.30 19.21
CA VAL A 29 -17.68 14.16 18.03
C VAL A 29 -18.71 13.61 17.04
N ARG A 30 -19.99 13.56 17.46
CA ARG A 30 -21.09 13.24 16.53
C ARG A 30 -21.53 14.51 15.80
N GLY A 31 -21.31 14.55 14.49
CA GLY A 31 -21.82 15.62 13.62
C GLY A 31 -21.00 16.91 13.55
N TYR A 32 -19.80 16.94 14.14
CA TYR A 32 -18.90 18.09 13.97
C TYR A 32 -17.97 17.86 12.79
N GLN A 33 -17.79 18.91 11.99
CA GLN A 33 -16.73 18.98 11.01
C GLN A 33 -15.47 19.50 11.68
N LEU A 34 -14.36 18.80 11.51
CA LEU A 34 -13.07 19.33 11.93
C LEU A 34 -12.70 20.53 11.06
N PRO A 35 -12.03 21.54 11.65
CA PRO A 35 -11.57 22.66 10.86
C PRO A 35 -10.47 22.22 9.90
N GLN A 36 -10.36 22.92 8.78
CA GLN A 36 -9.27 22.66 7.85
C GLN A 36 -7.91 22.95 8.50
N MET A 37 -6.93 22.09 8.28
CA MET A 37 -5.58 22.16 8.82
C MET A 37 -4.58 21.92 7.70
N CYS A 38 -3.46 22.63 7.76
CA CYS A 38 -2.35 22.56 6.79
C CYS A 38 -1.40 21.42 7.20
N PRO A 39 -1.39 20.27 6.50
CA PRO A 39 -0.61 19.12 6.91
C PRO A 39 0.92 19.33 6.78
N GLU A 40 1.37 20.31 5.98
CA GLU A 40 2.77 20.62 5.68
C GLU A 40 3.60 21.07 6.90
N ARG A 41 2.94 21.37 8.02
CA ARG A 41 3.59 21.87 9.24
C ARG A 41 3.35 21.03 10.48
N ILE A 42 2.47 20.04 10.39
CA ILE A 42 2.16 19.16 11.52
C ILE A 42 3.36 18.24 11.72
N GLU A 43 3.93 18.31 12.92
CA GLU A 43 5.04 17.48 13.38
C GLU A 43 4.52 16.31 14.23
N HIS A 44 3.40 16.50 14.95
CA HIS A 44 2.81 15.47 15.81
C HIS A 44 1.30 15.44 15.62
N LEU A 45 0.76 14.27 15.28
CA LEU A 45 -0.67 14.06 15.09
C LEU A 45 -1.15 12.90 15.96
N ASP A 46 -2.07 13.18 16.87
CA ASP A 46 -2.75 12.19 17.72
C ASP A 46 -4.25 12.29 17.45
N ILE A 47 -4.84 11.24 16.90
CA ILE A 47 -6.25 11.16 16.56
C ILE A 47 -6.82 9.97 17.31
N GLU A 48 -7.56 10.24 18.35
CA GLU A 48 -8.27 9.23 19.13
C GLU A 48 -9.75 9.43 18.94
N GLY A 49 -10.58 8.41 19.16
CA GLY A 49 -12.01 8.67 19.33
C GLY A 49 -12.87 8.48 18.07
N PHE A 50 -12.28 8.23 16.91
CA PHE A 50 -12.99 8.34 15.63
C PHE A 50 -13.51 6.99 15.10
N PRO A 51 -14.59 6.98 14.29
CA PRO A 51 -15.01 5.80 13.54
C PRO A 51 -14.06 5.51 12.37
N ALA A 52 -14.07 4.28 11.84
CA ALA A 52 -13.24 3.88 10.68
C ALA A 52 -13.56 4.70 9.41
N GLU A 53 -14.79 5.21 9.31
CA GLU A 53 -15.29 6.06 8.22
C GLU A 53 -14.85 7.53 8.35
N PHE A 54 -13.98 7.85 9.31
CA PHE A 54 -13.52 9.21 9.54
C PHE A 54 -12.87 9.80 8.29
N SER A 55 -13.41 10.93 7.86
CA SER A 55 -12.88 11.67 6.72
C SER A 55 -11.67 12.49 7.12
N TRP A 56 -10.55 12.22 6.46
CA TRP A 56 -9.34 13.03 6.56
C TRP A 56 -9.43 14.36 5.79
N ALA A 57 -10.59 14.71 5.23
CA ALA A 57 -10.78 15.93 4.44
C ALA A 57 -10.41 17.21 5.20
N ALA A 58 -10.42 17.19 6.53
CA ALA A 58 -9.92 18.26 7.38
C ALA A 58 -8.44 18.62 7.12
N PHE A 59 -7.66 17.74 6.51
CA PHE A 59 -6.26 17.97 6.15
C PHE A 59 -6.06 18.17 4.65
N SER A 60 -7.13 18.17 3.85
CA SER A 60 -7.05 18.39 2.40
C SER A 60 -7.13 19.89 2.09
N ALA A 61 -6.18 20.40 1.29
CA ALA A 61 -6.10 21.81 0.91
C ALA A 61 -7.16 22.25 -0.15
N GLY A 62 -8.30 21.58 -0.19
CA GLY A 62 -9.39 21.86 -1.12
C GLY A 62 -9.17 21.21 -2.50
N SER A 63 -10.14 20.37 -2.88
CA SER A 63 -10.33 19.72 -4.18
C SER A 63 -9.49 18.47 -4.51
N GLY A 64 -10.16 17.32 -4.49
CA GLY A 64 -9.74 16.09 -5.18
C GLY A 64 -9.35 14.92 -4.28
N ASN A 65 -9.48 13.70 -4.82
CA ASN A 65 -8.97 12.42 -4.28
C ASN A 65 -7.44 12.38 -4.20
N GLN A 66 -6.78 13.51 -3.92
CA GLN A 66 -5.34 13.57 -3.77
C GLN A 66 -4.96 13.03 -2.39
N ALA A 67 -3.83 12.31 -2.36
CA ALA A 67 -3.25 11.85 -1.12
C ALA A 67 -2.94 13.06 -0.20
N ILE A 68 -3.21 12.92 1.10
CA ILE A 68 -2.88 13.94 2.09
C ILE A 68 -1.47 13.65 2.59
N GLU A 69 -0.56 14.60 2.37
CA GLU A 69 0.84 14.45 2.76
C GLU A 69 1.17 15.25 4.01
N PHE A 70 1.81 14.61 4.98
CA PHE A 70 2.36 15.27 6.18
C PHE A 70 3.90 15.29 6.14
N PRO A 71 4.53 16.14 5.32
CA PRO A 71 5.97 16.10 5.04
C PRO A 71 6.87 16.34 6.28
N LYS A 72 6.32 16.93 7.36
CA LYS A 72 7.07 17.20 8.61
C LYS A 72 6.68 16.27 9.77
N LEU A 73 5.84 15.28 9.53
CA LEU A 73 5.32 14.42 10.60
C LEU A 73 6.44 13.57 11.20
N LYS A 74 6.58 13.67 12.52
CA LYS A 74 7.52 12.92 13.35
C LYS A 74 6.81 11.85 14.19
N SER A 75 5.53 12.08 14.51
CA SER A 75 4.74 11.21 15.39
C SER A 75 3.29 11.13 14.90
N LEU A 76 2.77 9.92 14.75
CA LEU A 76 1.38 9.65 14.37
C LEU A 76 0.76 8.60 15.31
N ARG A 77 -0.27 8.98 16.05
CA ARG A 77 -1.08 8.05 16.84
C ARG A 77 -2.51 8.11 16.33
N VAL A 78 -3.08 6.95 16.01
CA VAL A 78 -4.49 6.85 15.59
C VAL A 78 -5.15 5.75 16.41
N VAL A 79 -6.24 6.09 17.11
CA VAL A 79 -7.01 5.20 17.99
C VAL A 79 -8.49 5.33 17.66
N TYR A 80 -9.10 4.25 17.15
CA TYR A 80 -10.51 4.23 16.76
C TYR A 80 -11.43 3.80 17.93
N VAL A 81 -12.69 4.26 17.95
CA VAL A 81 -13.67 4.04 19.05
C VAL A 81 -14.53 2.79 18.93
N TYR A 82 -14.56 2.15 17.77
CA TYR A 82 -15.42 0.98 17.51
C TYR A 82 -14.58 -0.32 17.43
N PRO A 83 -15.19 -1.51 17.67
CA PRO A 83 -14.43 -2.73 17.95
C PRO A 83 -13.50 -3.02 16.77
N GLU A 84 -12.27 -3.44 17.09
CA GLU A 84 -11.12 -3.73 16.22
C GLU A 84 -11.37 -3.40 14.73
N PRO A 85 -10.79 -2.31 14.20
CA PRO A 85 -11.04 -1.93 12.81
C PRO A 85 -10.79 -3.13 11.89
N GLU A 86 -11.74 -3.49 11.01
CA GLU A 86 -11.53 -4.62 10.12
C GLU A 86 -10.30 -4.42 9.23
N THR A 87 -9.96 -3.17 8.92
CA THR A 87 -8.78 -2.80 8.13
C THR A 87 -8.09 -1.57 8.70
N VAL A 88 -6.76 -1.61 8.77
CA VAL A 88 -5.89 -0.45 8.99
C VAL A 88 -5.04 -0.27 7.76
N ALA A 89 -5.24 0.85 7.06
CA ALA A 89 -4.45 1.23 5.90
C ALA A 89 -3.61 2.46 6.22
N ILE A 90 -2.31 2.39 5.94
CA ILE A 90 -1.35 3.47 6.17
C ILE A 90 -0.62 3.71 4.85
N SER A 91 -0.68 4.94 4.35
CA SER A 91 0.17 5.41 3.25
C SER A 91 0.99 6.58 3.78
N ALA A 92 2.32 6.44 3.76
CA ALA A 92 3.19 7.36 4.48
C ALA A 92 4.62 7.38 3.94
N SER A 93 5.39 8.39 4.34
CA SER A 93 6.82 8.47 4.02
C SER A 93 7.64 7.45 4.83
N PRO A 94 8.87 7.11 4.38
CA PRO A 94 9.77 6.22 5.14
C PRO A 94 10.02 6.67 6.58
N ALA A 95 10.01 7.98 6.87
CA ALA A 95 10.18 8.51 8.23
C ALA A 95 9.01 8.12 9.15
N ILE A 96 7.77 8.15 8.66
CA ILE A 96 6.59 7.72 9.41
C ILE A 96 6.64 6.22 9.64
N TYR A 97 7.06 5.41 8.66
CA TYR A 97 7.24 3.99 8.88
C TYR A 97 8.29 3.68 9.95
N ARG A 98 9.40 4.44 10.01
CA ARG A 98 10.39 4.28 11.10
C ARG A 98 9.78 4.57 12.47
N PHE A 99 8.90 5.57 12.56
CA PHE A 99 8.14 5.84 13.77
C PHE A 99 7.15 4.71 14.09
N LEU A 100 6.37 4.25 13.11
CA LEU A 100 5.42 3.14 13.29
C LEU A 100 6.12 1.86 13.71
N ALA A 101 7.36 1.66 13.25
CA ALA A 101 8.17 0.54 13.66
C ALA A 101 8.61 0.58 15.14
N THR A 102 8.42 1.68 15.86
CA THR A 102 8.65 1.72 17.32
C THR A 102 7.34 1.75 18.13
N THR A 103 6.19 1.83 17.46
CA THR A 103 4.87 1.85 18.09
C THR A 103 4.14 0.52 17.97
N ALA A 104 3.32 0.20 18.97
CA ALA A 104 2.38 -0.92 18.87
C ALA A 104 1.17 -0.50 18.02
N LEU A 105 0.93 -1.19 16.91
CA LEU A 105 -0.33 -1.10 16.18
C LEU A 105 -1.37 -1.98 16.87
N SER A 106 -2.58 -1.45 17.09
CA SER A 106 -3.72 -2.23 17.62
C SER A 106 -4.05 -3.40 16.71
N ALA A 107 -4.35 -4.57 17.27
CA ALA A 107 -4.78 -5.73 16.48
C ALA A 107 -6.02 -5.39 15.63
N ALA A 108 -6.02 -5.86 14.39
CA ALA A 108 -7.11 -5.71 13.45
C ALA A 108 -7.05 -6.84 12.41
N ARG A 109 -8.08 -6.98 11.58
CA ARG A 109 -8.17 -8.12 10.64
C ARG A 109 -7.19 -7.97 9.46
N ARG A 110 -7.07 -6.77 8.87
CA ARG A 110 -6.22 -6.49 7.71
C ARG A 110 -5.30 -5.29 7.94
N LEU A 111 -4.00 -5.45 7.71
CA LEU A 111 -3.03 -4.34 7.68
C LEU A 111 -2.56 -4.09 6.26
N THR A 112 -2.72 -2.86 5.78
CA THR A 112 -2.22 -2.40 4.47
C THR A 112 -1.19 -1.30 4.68
N LEU A 113 0.04 -1.51 4.21
CA LEU A 113 1.08 -0.47 4.21
C LEU A 113 1.41 -0.11 2.76
N SER A 114 1.32 1.18 2.42
CA SER A 114 1.56 1.70 1.07
C SER A 114 2.77 2.63 1.04
N LEU A 115 3.76 2.32 0.20
CA LEU A 115 4.92 3.15 -0.10
C LEU A 115 4.62 3.91 -1.40
N PRO A 116 4.19 5.18 -1.35
CA PRO A 116 3.69 5.88 -2.53
C PRO A 116 4.80 6.23 -3.54
N ARG A 117 4.43 6.31 -4.82
CA ARG A 117 5.32 6.49 -5.99
C ARG A 117 6.29 7.67 -5.93
N GLN A 118 5.99 8.67 -5.11
CA GLN A 118 6.75 9.92 -4.99
C GLN A 118 8.02 9.82 -4.14
N TYR A 119 8.27 8.68 -3.50
CA TYR A 119 9.47 8.45 -2.74
C TYR A 119 10.34 7.41 -3.43
N ASP A 120 11.65 7.65 -3.48
CA ASP A 120 12.61 6.60 -3.79
C ASP A 120 12.51 5.57 -2.67
N VAL A 121 11.87 4.44 -2.97
CA VAL A 121 11.77 3.32 -2.06
C VAL A 121 13.11 2.61 -2.07
N ASP A 122 13.94 2.92 -1.07
CA ASP A 122 15.19 2.20 -0.83
C ASP A 122 14.96 0.93 0.01
N ALA A 123 15.97 0.06 0.02
CA ALA A 123 15.98 -1.15 0.85
C ALA A 123 15.76 -0.86 2.35
N SER A 124 16.12 0.34 2.83
CA SER A 124 15.91 0.75 4.22
C SER A 124 14.43 0.95 4.54
N ALA A 125 13.66 1.56 3.63
CA ALA A 125 12.23 1.75 3.78
C ALA A 125 11.49 0.41 3.78
N LEU A 126 11.85 -0.49 2.86
CA LEU A 126 11.29 -1.83 2.78
C LEU A 126 11.63 -2.68 4.02
N ALA A 127 12.87 -2.61 4.53
CA ALA A 127 13.26 -3.29 5.76
C ALA A 127 12.39 -2.86 6.96
N VAL A 128 12.10 -1.56 7.07
CA VAL A 128 11.22 -1.03 8.13
C VAL A 128 9.79 -1.55 7.99
N VAL A 129 9.24 -1.50 6.76
CA VAL A 129 7.90 -1.99 6.45
C VAL A 129 7.76 -3.50 6.71
N ASN A 130 8.74 -4.29 6.29
CA ASN A 130 8.84 -5.71 6.62
C ASN A 130 8.83 -5.94 8.14
N GLY A 131 9.57 -5.13 8.90
CA GLY A 131 9.59 -5.18 10.37
C GLY A 131 8.23 -4.88 11.01
N ILE A 132 7.44 -3.97 10.43
CA ILE A 132 6.07 -3.69 10.89
C ILE A 132 5.16 -4.89 10.57
N LEU A 133 5.14 -5.34 9.32
CA LEU A 133 4.28 -6.45 8.87
C LEU A 133 4.62 -7.78 9.57
N SER A 134 5.89 -8.02 9.91
CA SER A 134 6.33 -9.24 10.60
C SER A 134 5.88 -9.28 12.07
N ARG A 135 5.77 -8.11 12.72
CA ARG A 135 5.26 -7.99 14.09
C ARG A 135 3.73 -7.97 14.17
N ALA A 136 3.05 -7.90 13.04
CA ALA A 136 1.60 -7.95 12.91
C ALA A 136 1.03 -9.37 13.16
N GLY A 137 1.45 -10.04 14.24
CA GLY A 137 1.15 -11.45 14.54
C GLY A 137 -0.33 -11.80 14.63
N ALA A 138 -1.16 -10.87 15.11
CA ALA A 138 -2.62 -11.06 15.24
C ALA A 138 -3.41 -10.82 13.95
N TRP A 139 -2.78 -10.30 12.90
CA TRP A 139 -3.47 -9.85 11.70
C TRP A 139 -3.64 -11.00 10.72
N LYS A 140 -4.88 -11.19 10.26
CA LYS A 140 -5.27 -12.29 9.39
C LYS A 140 -4.83 -12.03 7.95
N GLU A 141 -4.88 -10.78 7.54
CA GLU A 141 -4.55 -10.32 6.19
C GLU A 141 -3.48 -9.21 6.30
N ARG A 142 -2.48 -9.30 5.43
CA ARG A 142 -1.35 -8.35 5.36
C ARG A 142 -1.14 -7.99 3.90
N GLU A 143 -1.22 -6.71 3.61
CA GLU A 143 -1.05 -6.13 2.29
C GLU A 143 0.12 -5.15 2.32
N LEU A 144 0.98 -5.29 1.31
CA LEU A 144 2.03 -4.35 1.00
C LEU A 144 1.74 -3.78 -0.37
N ASP A 145 1.63 -2.47 -0.45
CA ASP A 145 1.53 -1.73 -1.70
C ASP A 145 2.82 -0.93 -1.89
N VAL A 146 3.56 -1.22 -2.96
CA VAL A 146 4.83 -0.55 -3.25
C VAL A 146 4.69 0.16 -4.58
N GLY A 147 4.79 1.48 -4.58
CA GLY A 147 4.84 2.31 -5.76
C GLY A 147 6.19 2.99 -5.93
N GLY A 148 6.60 3.20 -7.19
CA GLY A 148 7.83 3.94 -7.52
C GLY A 148 7.95 4.21 -9.02
N GLN A 149 8.81 5.16 -9.42
CA GLN A 149 9.10 5.38 -10.85
C GLN A 149 9.93 4.23 -11.44
N ALA A 150 10.88 3.70 -10.69
CA ALA A 150 11.61 2.48 -10.98
C ALA A 150 11.88 1.77 -9.65
N LEU A 151 11.43 0.52 -9.51
CA LEU A 151 11.73 -0.28 -8.34
C LEU A 151 12.75 -1.34 -8.75
N TYR A 152 13.96 -1.22 -8.21
CA TYR A 152 14.92 -2.32 -8.23
C TYR A 152 14.57 -3.25 -7.07
N PHE A 153 13.62 -4.16 -7.28
CA PHE A 153 13.39 -5.23 -6.33
C PHE A 153 14.53 -6.22 -6.40
N THR A 154 15.21 -6.41 -5.29
CA THR A 154 16.01 -7.59 -5.04
C THR A 154 15.16 -8.64 -4.31
N PRO A 155 15.49 -9.93 -4.45
CA PRO A 155 14.86 -11.03 -3.70
C PRO A 155 14.92 -10.88 -2.17
N GLU A 156 15.73 -9.97 -1.67
CA GLU A 156 15.96 -9.72 -0.25
C GLU A 156 15.09 -8.58 0.29
N ASP A 157 14.41 -7.82 -0.58
CA ASP A 157 13.70 -6.61 -0.18
C ASP A 157 12.32 -6.88 0.44
N ILE A 158 11.67 -8.01 0.13
CA ILE A 158 10.39 -8.40 0.74
C ILE A 158 10.58 -9.69 1.54
N THR A 159 10.72 -9.55 2.86
CA THR A 159 11.02 -10.67 3.77
C THR A 159 9.84 -11.09 4.64
N CYS A 160 8.69 -10.41 4.52
CA CYS A 160 7.53 -10.72 5.34
C CYS A 160 6.81 -12.00 4.87
N THR A 161 7.18 -13.15 5.41
CA THR A 161 6.59 -14.46 5.08
C THR A 161 5.09 -14.60 5.39
N GLY A 162 4.56 -13.70 6.22
CA GLY A 162 3.13 -13.62 6.52
C GLY A 162 2.31 -12.75 5.55
N LEU A 163 2.94 -12.17 4.52
CA LEU A 163 2.26 -11.33 3.53
C LEU A 163 1.22 -12.14 2.76
N THR A 164 -0.01 -11.62 2.67
CA THR A 164 -1.12 -12.27 1.95
C THR A 164 -1.47 -11.58 0.65
N GLN A 165 -1.14 -10.29 0.52
CA GLN A 165 -1.39 -9.50 -0.67
C GLN A 165 -0.19 -8.60 -0.96
N LEU A 166 0.20 -8.51 -2.23
CA LEU A 166 1.27 -7.64 -2.70
C LEU A 166 0.76 -6.87 -3.91
N ARG A 167 0.85 -5.55 -3.84
CA ARG A 167 0.61 -4.65 -4.97
C ARG A 167 1.92 -3.98 -5.31
N VAL A 168 2.34 -4.10 -6.56
CA VAL A 168 3.50 -3.42 -7.10
C VAL A 168 3.04 -2.49 -8.20
N THR A 169 3.38 -1.22 -8.03
CA THR A 169 2.98 -0.13 -8.89
C THR A 169 4.22 0.61 -9.36
N ALA A 170 5.02 -0.06 -10.17
CA ALA A 170 6.30 0.45 -10.66
C ALA A 170 6.74 -0.29 -11.92
N LEU A 171 7.68 0.35 -12.63
CA LEU A 171 8.45 -0.25 -13.70
C LEU A 171 9.29 -1.40 -13.13
N VAL A 172 8.81 -2.63 -13.31
CA VAL A 172 9.50 -3.84 -12.89
C VAL A 172 9.38 -4.92 -13.96
N ASP A 173 10.48 -5.62 -14.16
CA ASP A 173 10.54 -6.82 -15.01
C ASP A 173 9.87 -8.02 -14.31
N VAL A 174 9.19 -8.84 -15.11
CA VAL A 174 8.42 -9.99 -14.58
C VAL A 174 9.33 -10.99 -13.88
N ASP A 175 10.46 -11.34 -14.49
CA ASP A 175 11.39 -12.32 -13.93
C ASP A 175 12.04 -11.83 -12.63
N THR A 176 12.34 -10.52 -12.57
CA THR A 176 12.80 -9.84 -11.36
C THR A 176 11.79 -9.97 -10.20
N MET A 177 10.49 -10.01 -10.50
CA MET A 177 9.43 -10.21 -9.50
C MET A 177 9.23 -11.68 -9.08
N LEU A 178 9.57 -12.66 -9.93
CA LEU A 178 9.29 -14.07 -9.65
C LEU A 178 10.06 -14.61 -8.44
N GLU A 179 11.31 -14.20 -8.27
CA GLU A 179 12.12 -14.67 -7.14
C GLU A 179 11.60 -14.15 -5.78
N PRO A 180 11.34 -12.84 -5.57
CA PRO A 180 10.71 -12.34 -4.36
C PRO A 180 9.40 -13.05 -4.01
N ILE A 181 8.48 -13.23 -4.97
CA ILE A 181 7.16 -13.82 -4.69
C ILE A 181 7.23 -15.31 -4.36
N SER A 182 8.21 -16.04 -4.88
CA SER A 182 8.43 -17.46 -4.55
C SER A 182 8.76 -17.70 -3.08
N ARG A 183 9.27 -16.67 -2.39
CA ARG A 183 9.65 -16.72 -0.96
C ARG A 183 8.50 -16.34 -0.03
N LEU A 184 7.32 -16.04 -0.57
CA LEU A 184 6.15 -15.57 0.18
C LEU A 184 5.06 -16.66 0.21
N PRO A 185 5.17 -17.66 1.10
CA PRO A 185 4.33 -18.86 1.09
C PRO A 185 2.85 -18.61 1.39
N ARG A 186 2.50 -17.41 1.85
CA ARG A 186 1.12 -17.00 2.16
C ARG A 186 0.55 -15.99 1.17
N LEU A 187 1.33 -15.56 0.19
CA LEU A 187 0.89 -14.57 -0.79
C LEU A 187 -0.18 -15.20 -1.67
N ALA A 188 -1.42 -14.72 -1.52
CA ALA A 188 -2.58 -15.25 -2.23
C ALA A 188 -3.05 -14.32 -3.35
N TYR A 189 -2.78 -13.02 -3.22
CA TYR A 189 -3.15 -12.01 -4.20
C TYR A 189 -1.95 -11.17 -4.62
N LEU A 190 -1.72 -11.11 -5.93
CA LEU A 190 -0.67 -10.30 -6.54
C LEU A 190 -1.28 -9.30 -7.51
N THR A 191 -0.92 -8.03 -7.38
CA THR A 191 -1.25 -6.98 -8.35
C THR A 191 0.03 -6.37 -8.89
N LEU A 192 0.17 -6.37 -10.21
CA LEU A 192 1.31 -5.80 -10.92
C LEU A 192 0.81 -4.71 -11.86
N THR A 193 1.28 -3.49 -11.66
CA THR A 193 0.92 -2.31 -12.45
C THR A 193 2.18 -1.67 -13.00
N ASP A 194 2.13 -1.25 -14.27
CA ASP A 194 3.26 -0.67 -14.99
C ASP A 194 4.43 -1.67 -15.23
N LEU A 195 4.13 -2.96 -15.48
CA LEU A 195 5.16 -3.93 -15.87
C LEU A 195 5.92 -3.47 -17.12
N ILE A 196 7.24 -3.67 -17.12
CA ILE A 196 8.09 -3.57 -18.32
C ILE A 196 8.55 -4.99 -18.67
N LEU A 197 8.78 -5.22 -19.96
CA LEU A 197 9.45 -6.42 -20.43
C LEU A 197 10.69 -6.00 -21.20
N ASP A 198 11.81 -5.88 -20.49
CA ASP A 198 13.06 -5.41 -21.10
C ASP A 198 13.64 -6.44 -22.09
N ASP A 199 13.23 -7.72 -22.03
CA ASP A 199 13.73 -8.81 -22.89
C ASP A 199 12.67 -9.69 -23.57
N PHE A 200 11.36 -9.41 -23.47
CA PHE A 200 10.33 -10.28 -24.09
C PHE A 200 10.28 -10.25 -25.62
N GLN A 201 11.06 -9.39 -26.29
CA GLN A 201 10.97 -9.22 -27.76
C GLN A 201 11.71 -10.28 -28.59
N SER A 202 12.51 -11.18 -28.00
CA SER A 202 13.23 -12.19 -28.79
C SER A 202 12.86 -13.66 -28.54
N ASP A 203 12.49 -14.06 -27.31
CA ASP A 203 12.53 -15.49 -26.96
C ASP A 203 11.20 -16.13 -26.54
N ILE A 204 10.13 -15.37 -26.30
CA ILE A 204 8.79 -15.99 -26.11
C ILE A 204 8.10 -16.09 -27.47
N SER A 205 8.64 -16.96 -28.33
CA SER A 205 7.77 -17.62 -29.29
C SER A 205 6.88 -18.57 -28.49
N ILE A 206 5.57 -18.34 -28.44
CA ILE A 206 4.64 -19.42 -28.07
C ILE A 206 4.75 -20.42 -29.22
N PRO A 207 5.48 -21.55 -29.07
CA PRO A 207 5.76 -22.39 -30.21
C PRO A 207 4.51 -23.23 -30.45
N GLU A 208 3.97 -23.17 -31.66
CA GLU A 208 2.92 -24.12 -32.08
C GLU A 208 3.43 -25.58 -32.10
N SER A 209 4.76 -25.79 -31.94
CA SER A 209 5.40 -27.11 -31.91
C SER A 209 6.57 -27.21 -30.92
N VAL A 210 6.33 -27.94 -29.83
CA VAL A 210 7.19 -28.91 -29.12
C VAL A 210 8.70 -28.87 -29.42
N GLU A 211 9.51 -28.35 -28.48
CA GLU A 211 10.86 -28.82 -28.06
C GLU A 211 11.63 -27.73 -27.25
N HIS A 212 10.97 -27.10 -26.27
CA HIS A 212 11.67 -26.28 -25.28
C HIS A 212 11.46 -26.83 -23.88
N ASP A 213 12.49 -26.68 -23.04
CA ASP A 213 12.47 -27.12 -21.65
C ASP A 213 11.21 -26.58 -20.96
N PRO A 214 10.49 -27.43 -20.21
CA PRO A 214 9.27 -27.01 -19.55
C PRO A 214 9.58 -25.86 -18.60
N VAL A 215 8.81 -24.77 -18.72
CA VAL A 215 8.90 -23.63 -17.83
C VAL A 215 8.65 -24.12 -16.39
N PRO A 216 9.62 -23.98 -15.47
CA PRO A 216 9.49 -24.57 -14.15
C PRO A 216 8.39 -23.83 -13.34
N PRO A 217 7.43 -24.55 -12.74
CA PRO A 217 6.40 -23.92 -11.93
C PRO A 217 7.00 -23.31 -10.66
N LEU A 218 6.42 -22.20 -10.22
CA LEU A 218 6.69 -21.57 -8.94
C LEU A 218 5.89 -22.27 -7.85
N ASP A 219 6.56 -22.59 -6.76
CA ASP A 219 5.89 -23.00 -5.53
C ASP A 219 5.30 -21.76 -4.85
N THR A 220 4.02 -21.48 -5.10
CA THR A 220 3.35 -20.28 -4.62
C THR A 220 1.88 -20.53 -4.27
N ALA A 221 1.38 -19.78 -3.29
CA ALA A 221 -0.03 -19.79 -2.89
C ALA A 221 -0.90 -18.77 -3.66
N ILE A 222 -0.34 -18.10 -4.68
CA ILE A 222 -1.04 -17.07 -5.44
C ILE A 222 -2.23 -17.70 -6.19
N THR A 223 -3.43 -17.28 -5.83
CA THR A 223 -4.68 -17.76 -6.46
C THR A 223 -5.35 -16.70 -7.31
N ARG A 224 -4.97 -15.44 -7.13
CA ARG A 224 -5.51 -14.27 -7.83
C ARG A 224 -4.37 -13.38 -8.32
N LEU A 225 -4.42 -12.98 -9.58
CA LEU A 225 -3.43 -12.12 -10.22
C LEU A 225 -4.16 -10.99 -10.97
N SER A 226 -3.78 -9.75 -10.67
CA SER A 226 -4.20 -8.57 -11.42
C SER A 226 -3.00 -7.99 -12.14
N ILE A 227 -3.10 -7.83 -13.46
CA ILE A 227 -2.04 -7.21 -14.26
C ILE A 227 -2.61 -5.98 -14.96
N THR A 228 -1.94 -4.85 -14.80
CA THR A 228 -2.19 -3.61 -15.55
C THR A 228 -0.89 -3.22 -16.25
N MET A 229 -0.90 -3.27 -17.58
CA MET A 229 0.24 -2.87 -18.38
C MET A 229 0.17 -1.38 -18.72
N ARG A 230 1.31 -0.78 -19.03
CA ARG A 230 1.36 0.61 -19.48
C ARG A 230 0.75 0.70 -20.89
N GLU A 231 0.00 1.77 -21.17
CA GLU A 231 -0.76 2.01 -22.42
C GLU A 231 0.02 1.84 -23.75
N LEU A 232 1.35 1.84 -23.69
CA LEU A 232 2.23 1.76 -24.87
C LEU A 232 2.56 0.32 -25.32
N GLU A 233 2.19 -0.70 -24.55
CA GLU A 233 2.48 -2.09 -24.89
C GLU A 233 1.38 -2.74 -25.74
N SER A 234 1.78 -3.55 -26.73
CA SER A 234 0.82 -4.20 -27.62
C SER A 234 0.00 -5.27 -26.89
N CYS A 235 -1.26 -5.49 -27.28
CA CYS A 235 -2.09 -6.56 -26.71
C CYS A 235 -1.46 -7.96 -26.82
N ILE A 236 -0.57 -8.18 -27.78
CA ILE A 236 0.17 -9.44 -27.97
C ILE A 236 1.11 -9.66 -26.79
N VAL A 237 1.80 -8.60 -26.38
CA VAL A 237 2.76 -8.63 -25.27
C VAL A 237 2.05 -8.92 -23.94
N ALA A 238 0.88 -8.31 -23.73
CA ALA A 238 0.04 -8.61 -22.58
C ALA A 238 -0.40 -10.07 -22.50
N ASP A 239 -0.83 -10.62 -23.64
CA ASP A 239 -1.24 -12.03 -23.73
C ASP A 239 -0.06 -12.98 -23.43
N LEU A 240 1.15 -12.66 -23.90
CA LEU A 240 2.36 -13.42 -23.61
C LEU A 240 2.70 -13.45 -22.11
N VAL A 241 2.65 -12.29 -21.44
CA VAL A 241 2.90 -12.20 -19.99
C VAL A 241 1.85 -13.00 -19.21
N VAL A 242 0.58 -12.87 -19.56
CA VAL A 242 -0.49 -13.62 -18.88
C VAL A 242 -0.29 -15.12 -19.05
N LYS A 243 0.03 -15.59 -20.26
CA LYS A 243 0.34 -17.00 -20.53
C LYS A 243 1.57 -17.47 -19.76
N TYR A 244 2.64 -16.68 -19.73
CA TYR A 244 3.83 -16.98 -18.96
C TYR A 244 3.52 -17.13 -17.46
N MET A 245 2.75 -16.20 -16.89
CA MET A 245 2.35 -16.24 -15.48
C MET A 245 1.45 -17.44 -15.19
N LEU A 246 0.52 -17.80 -16.08
CA LEU A 246 -0.31 -19.00 -15.95
C LEU A 246 0.54 -20.29 -15.93
N LEU A 247 1.59 -20.36 -16.75
CA LEU A 247 2.52 -21.50 -16.76
C LEU A 247 3.36 -21.54 -15.48
N ARG A 248 3.85 -20.38 -15.02
CA ARG A 248 4.65 -20.27 -13.79
C ARG A 248 3.83 -20.46 -12.51
N MET A 249 2.52 -20.20 -12.50
CA MET A 249 1.68 -20.22 -11.29
C MET A 249 0.50 -21.18 -11.44
N PRO A 250 0.70 -22.49 -11.29
CA PRO A 250 -0.37 -23.48 -11.44
C PRO A 250 -1.54 -23.32 -10.44
N THR A 251 -1.32 -22.61 -9.33
CA THR A 251 -2.32 -22.30 -8.30
C THR A 251 -3.25 -21.15 -8.68
N LEU A 252 -2.99 -20.47 -9.79
CA LEU A 252 -3.77 -19.33 -10.22
C LEU A 252 -5.17 -19.74 -10.68
N THR A 253 -6.20 -19.21 -10.00
CA THR A 253 -7.62 -19.53 -10.27
C THR A 253 -8.41 -18.35 -10.81
N ALA A 254 -7.89 -17.12 -10.67
CA ALA A 254 -8.52 -15.92 -11.20
C ALA A 254 -7.48 -14.96 -11.76
N LEU A 255 -7.78 -14.45 -12.96
CA LEU A 255 -7.08 -13.36 -13.60
C LEU A 255 -8.01 -12.15 -13.63
N GLU A 256 -7.53 -11.02 -13.12
CA GLU A 256 -8.25 -9.77 -13.08
C GLU A 256 -7.57 -8.79 -14.04
N GLY A 257 -8.32 -8.34 -15.04
CA GLY A 257 -7.87 -7.30 -15.96
C GLY A 257 -8.35 -5.94 -15.47
N GLY A 258 -7.42 -5.04 -15.18
CA GLY A 258 -7.75 -3.62 -15.06
C GLY A 258 -7.78 -3.00 -16.45
N ALA A 259 -8.90 -2.37 -16.84
CA ALA A 259 -8.82 -1.35 -17.87
C ALA A 259 -7.90 -0.23 -17.34
N PRO A 260 -7.00 0.35 -18.16
CA PRO A 260 -6.14 1.44 -17.75
C PRO A 260 -6.95 2.63 -17.19
#